data_AF-A0A8T4NQZ7-F1
#
_entry.id   AF-A0A8T4NQZ7-F1
#
_cell.length_a   1.000
_cell.length_b   1.000
_cell.length_c   1.000
_cell.angle_alpha   90.00
_cell.angle_beta   90.00
_cell.angle_gamma   90.00
#
_symmetry.space_group_name_H-M   'P 1'
#
loop_
_entity.id
_entity.type
_entity.pdbx_description
1 polymer ?
#
loop_
_entity_poly.entity_id
_entity_poly.type
_entity_poly.pdbx_seq_one_letter_code
_entity_poly.pdbx_strand_id
1 'polypeptide(L)'
;MSPLKFTSEILEIKQLSNSVKHLKISIPKDFNFIPGQYISMILEKENEKIRRPYSLASIPEKANEGYAELCIKILENGLASPIIDKFKANDKINFLGPLGFFKISDESKNKNLIFISHGVGIAPFRSMIPYILEYGHQAKVTLLTGYKEEERILYNDEFKELEKKYKNFKYYSILSEPINNTENNEIGRVQQLVKNNINKEAHYYLCGLKEMVDSVRAILVNNDIEMKNIFSEKYD
;
A
#
# COMPACT_ATOMS: atom_id res chain seq x y z
N MET A 1 21.83 -6.21 10.35
CA MET A 1 21.13 -6.83 11.50
C MET A 1 20.21 -7.91 10.96
N SER A 2 20.22 -9.11 11.54
CA SER A 2 19.29 -10.18 11.13
C SER A 2 17.86 -9.80 11.52
N PRO A 3 16.85 -10.08 10.66
CA PRO A 3 15.48 -9.73 10.99
C PRO A 3 15.00 -10.48 12.23
N LEU A 4 14.40 -9.76 13.17
CA LEU A 4 13.86 -10.31 14.40
C LEU A 4 12.59 -11.10 14.11
N LYS A 5 12.40 -12.19 14.84
CA LYS A 5 11.17 -13.00 14.80
C LYS A 5 10.26 -12.58 15.95
N PHE A 6 9.00 -12.34 15.63
CA PHE A 6 7.97 -11.95 16.59
C PHE A 6 6.80 -12.92 16.55
N THR A 7 6.11 -13.01 17.69
CA THR A 7 4.81 -13.64 17.83
C THR A 7 3.83 -12.57 18.29
N SER A 8 2.75 -12.40 17.56
CA SER A 8 1.72 -11.38 17.79
C SER A 8 0.34 -12.01 17.75
N GLU A 9 -0.66 -11.25 18.18
CA GLU A 9 -2.06 -11.62 18.15
C GLU A 9 -2.81 -10.74 17.17
N ILE A 10 -3.81 -11.31 16.50
CA ILE A 10 -4.73 -10.55 15.68
C ILE A 10 -5.72 -9.86 16.61
N LEU A 11 -5.66 -8.54 16.68
CA LEU A 11 -6.55 -7.73 17.51
C LEU A 11 -7.91 -7.54 16.84
N GLU A 12 -7.91 -7.32 15.53
CA GLU A 12 -9.12 -7.04 14.77
C GLU A 12 -8.97 -7.50 13.32
N ILE A 13 -10.09 -7.94 12.73
CA ILE A 13 -10.19 -8.24 11.30
C ILE A 13 -11.39 -7.49 10.74
N LYS A 14 -11.17 -6.68 9.70
CA LYS A 14 -12.24 -6.03 8.92
C LYS A 14 -12.21 -6.54 7.48
N GLN A 15 -13.37 -6.79 6.92
CA GLN A 15 -13.51 -7.04 5.49
C GLN A 15 -13.58 -5.70 4.77
N LEU A 16 -12.61 -5.37 3.90
CA LEU A 16 -12.62 -4.13 3.12
C LEU A 16 -13.32 -4.29 1.77
N SER A 17 -13.28 -5.49 1.21
CA SER A 17 -14.03 -5.90 0.01
C SER A 17 -14.16 -7.41 0.01
N ASN A 18 -14.90 -8.01 -0.93
CA ASN A 18 -15.07 -9.47 -1.02
C ASN A 18 -13.77 -10.27 -1.07
N SER A 19 -12.64 -9.65 -1.45
CA SER A 19 -11.33 -10.32 -1.55
C SER A 19 -10.21 -9.65 -0.76
N VAL A 20 -10.51 -8.69 0.12
CA VAL A 20 -9.48 -7.98 0.90
C VAL A 20 -9.85 -7.92 2.37
N LYS A 21 -8.93 -8.40 3.22
CA LYS A 21 -8.99 -8.28 4.67
C LYS A 21 -8.02 -7.23 5.18
N HIS A 22 -8.46 -6.45 6.15
CA HIS A 22 -7.62 -5.58 6.95
C HIS A 22 -7.41 -6.22 8.32
N LEU A 23 -6.16 -6.45 8.68
CA LEU A 23 -5.79 -7.10 9.94
C LEU A 23 -5.08 -6.07 10.80
N LYS A 24 -5.61 -5.84 12.01
CA LYS A 24 -4.89 -5.14 13.07
C LYS A 24 -4.21 -6.18 13.93
N ILE A 25 -2.90 -6.09 14.07
CA ILE A 25 -2.08 -7.05 14.82
C ILE A 25 -1.38 -6.35 15.98
N SER A 26 -1.23 -7.01 17.11
CA SER A 26 -0.40 -6.49 18.20
C SER A 26 1.06 -6.48 17.75
N ILE A 27 1.84 -5.52 18.25
CA ILE A 27 3.28 -5.50 18.03
C ILE A 27 4.00 -5.19 19.34
N PRO A 28 5.20 -5.76 19.56
CA PRO A 28 5.97 -5.48 20.77
C PRO A 28 6.46 -4.03 20.76
N LYS A 29 6.70 -3.47 21.96
CA LYS A 29 7.09 -2.07 22.15
C LYS A 29 8.35 -1.66 21.35
N ASP A 30 9.27 -2.60 21.13
CA ASP A 30 10.52 -2.34 20.41
C ASP A 30 10.41 -2.52 18.89
N PHE A 31 9.20 -2.83 18.38
CA PHE A 31 8.95 -2.94 16.95
C PHE A 31 8.84 -1.56 16.31
N ASN A 32 9.96 -1.05 15.82
CA ASN A 32 10.02 0.20 15.08
C ASN A 32 10.16 -0.09 13.59
N PHE A 33 9.41 0.61 12.74
CA PHE A 33 9.48 0.46 11.28
C PHE A 33 9.41 1.82 10.59
N ILE A 34 9.85 1.85 9.34
CA ILE A 34 9.75 3.01 8.45
C ILE A 34 8.57 2.80 7.50
N PRO A 35 7.75 3.83 7.18
CA PRO A 35 6.64 3.69 6.25
C PRO A 35 7.08 3.06 4.92
N GLY A 36 6.29 2.08 4.48
CA GLY A 36 6.58 1.28 3.29
C GLY A 36 7.33 -0.03 3.53
N GLN A 37 7.85 -0.25 4.74
CA GLN A 37 8.34 -1.56 5.13
C GLN A 37 7.21 -2.60 5.27
N TYR A 38 7.60 -3.87 5.29
CA TYR A 38 6.69 -5.01 5.38
C TYR A 38 7.10 -5.98 6.48
N ILE A 39 6.20 -6.89 6.85
CA ILE A 39 6.52 -8.08 7.65
C ILE A 39 6.46 -9.33 6.77
N SER A 40 7.33 -10.31 7.04
CA SER A 40 7.24 -11.64 6.44
C SER A 40 6.47 -12.55 7.38
N MET A 41 5.16 -12.68 7.15
CA MET A 41 4.29 -13.55 7.92
C MET A 41 4.65 -15.01 7.67
N ILE A 42 4.81 -15.77 8.74
CA ILE A 42 5.13 -17.20 8.74
C ILE A 42 3.82 -17.95 8.99
N LEU A 43 3.44 -18.77 8.01
CA LEU A 43 2.23 -19.59 8.03
C LEU A 43 2.62 -21.06 7.88
N GLU A 44 1.71 -21.95 8.24
CA GLU A 44 1.91 -23.39 8.16
C GLU A 44 0.84 -24.02 7.26
N LYS A 45 1.28 -24.76 6.25
CA LYS A 45 0.42 -25.53 5.34
C LYS A 45 0.98 -26.93 5.24
N GLU A 46 0.19 -27.96 5.57
CA GLU A 46 0.60 -29.37 5.39
C GLU A 46 1.96 -29.70 6.06
N ASN A 47 2.21 -29.15 7.26
CA ASN A 47 3.48 -29.24 8.02
C ASN A 47 4.68 -28.51 7.38
N GLU A 48 4.47 -27.75 6.31
CA GLU A 48 5.49 -26.87 5.73
C GLU A 48 5.29 -25.41 6.13
N LYS A 49 6.39 -24.72 6.44
CA LYS A 49 6.38 -23.29 6.73
C LYS A 49 6.47 -22.49 5.44
N ILE A 50 5.40 -21.76 5.12
CA ILE A 50 5.38 -20.77 4.05
C ILE A 50 5.59 -19.38 4.62
N ARG A 51 6.28 -18.51 3.88
CA ARG A 51 6.49 -17.11 4.26
C ARG A 51 5.89 -16.19 3.21
N ARG A 52 5.16 -15.15 3.63
CA ARG A 52 4.59 -14.16 2.71
C ARG A 52 4.84 -12.73 3.20
N PRO A 53 5.30 -11.83 2.32
CA PRO A 53 5.45 -10.42 2.66
C PRO A 53 4.09 -9.72 2.67
N TYR A 54 3.86 -8.89 3.68
CA TYR A 54 2.70 -7.99 3.75
C TYR A 54 3.16 -6.61 4.25
N SER A 55 2.99 -5.58 3.41
CA SER A 55 3.34 -4.20 3.75
C SER A 55 2.56 -3.72 4.96
N LEU A 56 3.24 -2.99 5.84
CA LEU A 56 2.63 -2.32 6.98
C LEU A 56 1.82 -1.14 6.44
N ALA A 57 0.52 -1.15 6.71
CA ALA A 57 -0.47 -0.21 6.20
C ALA A 57 -0.81 0.92 7.20
N SER A 58 -0.35 0.82 8.44
CA SER A 58 -0.45 1.86 9.46
C SER A 58 0.80 2.74 9.48
N ILE A 59 0.68 3.96 10.00
CA ILE A 59 1.84 4.81 10.32
C ILE A 59 2.65 4.22 11.50
N PRO A 60 3.97 4.47 11.57
CA PRO A 60 4.84 3.98 12.65
C PRO A 60 4.38 4.35 14.06
N GLU A 61 3.72 5.50 14.23
CA GLU A 61 3.22 6.00 15.52
C GLU A 61 2.25 5.01 16.17
N LYS A 62 1.53 4.22 15.37
CA LYS A 62 0.62 3.18 15.88
C LYS A 62 1.36 2.06 16.60
N ALA A 63 2.65 1.88 16.33
CA ALA A 63 3.50 1.00 17.11
C ALA A 63 3.59 1.40 18.59
N ASN A 64 3.59 2.70 18.88
CA ASN A 64 3.59 3.20 20.25
C ASN A 64 2.25 2.89 20.96
N GLU A 65 1.17 2.76 20.19
CA GLU A 65 -0.14 2.28 20.66
C GLU A 65 -0.22 0.75 20.73
N GLY A 66 0.87 0.03 20.40
CA GLY A 66 0.99 -1.42 20.51
C GLY A 66 0.44 -2.22 19.34
N TYR A 67 0.18 -1.59 18.18
CA TYR A 67 -0.36 -2.31 17.03
C TYR A 67 0.20 -1.85 15.67
N ALA A 68 0.07 -2.74 14.68
CA ALA A 68 0.27 -2.42 13.27
C ALA A 68 -0.87 -3.00 12.42
N GLU A 69 -1.04 -2.48 11.20
CA GLU A 69 -2.13 -2.88 10.32
C GLU A 69 -1.60 -3.46 9.00
N LEU A 70 -2.30 -4.46 8.46
CA LEU A 70 -1.98 -5.12 7.20
C LEU A 70 -3.20 -5.09 6.28
N CYS A 71 -2.97 -4.94 4.98
CA CYS A 71 -4.00 -5.01 3.95
C CYS A 71 -3.74 -6.22 3.05
N ILE A 72 -4.53 -7.28 3.19
CA ILE A 72 -4.23 -8.58 2.62
C ILE A 72 -5.30 -8.96 1.60
N LYS A 73 -4.87 -9.20 0.36
CA LYS A 73 -5.73 -9.80 -0.68
C LYS A 73 -5.83 -11.31 -0.46
N ILE A 74 -7.05 -11.83 -0.43
CA ILE A 74 -7.38 -13.25 -0.41
C ILE A 74 -7.51 -13.70 -1.87
N LEU A 75 -6.63 -14.63 -2.27
CA LEU A 75 -6.61 -15.26 -3.57
C LEU A 75 -7.19 -16.66 -3.45
N GLU A 76 -8.16 -17.02 -4.30
CA GLU A 76 -8.82 -18.33 -4.29
C GLU A 76 -7.81 -19.50 -4.35
N ASN A 77 -6.80 -19.36 -5.21
CA ASN A 77 -5.73 -20.36 -5.40
C ASN A 77 -4.41 -19.97 -4.70
N GLY A 78 -4.45 -19.05 -3.74
CA GLY A 78 -3.26 -18.61 -3.01
C GLY A 78 -2.80 -19.64 -1.99
N LEU A 79 -1.48 -19.86 -1.83
CA LEU A 79 -0.98 -20.79 -0.82
C LEU A 79 -1.24 -20.32 0.63
N ALA A 80 -1.22 -19.01 0.86
CA ALA A 80 -1.44 -18.40 2.18
C ALA A 80 -2.90 -18.02 2.43
N SER A 81 -3.65 -17.71 1.37
CA SER A 81 -4.98 -17.12 1.46
C SER A 81 -6.00 -18.01 2.18
N PRO A 82 -6.10 -19.33 1.95
CA PRO A 82 -7.00 -20.20 2.71
C PRO A 82 -6.71 -20.27 4.21
N ILE A 83 -5.47 -19.99 4.63
CA ILE A 83 -5.08 -19.95 6.04
C ILE A 83 -5.52 -18.61 6.63
N ILE A 84 -5.13 -17.51 5.99
CA ILE A 84 -5.45 -16.15 6.44
C ILE A 84 -6.96 -15.90 6.43
N ASP A 85 -7.67 -16.48 5.47
CA ASP A 85 -9.12 -16.33 5.38
C ASP A 85 -9.86 -16.96 6.57
N LYS A 86 -9.24 -17.92 7.25
CA LYS A 86 -9.80 -18.56 8.46
C LYS A 86 -9.43 -17.84 9.75
N PHE A 87 -8.55 -16.84 9.71
CA PHE A 87 -8.13 -16.11 10.89
C PHE A 87 -9.30 -15.44 11.61
N LYS A 88 -9.18 -15.37 12.93
CA LYS A 88 -10.10 -14.72 13.86
C LYS A 88 -9.31 -13.81 14.81
N ALA A 89 -10.00 -12.90 15.48
CA ALA A 89 -9.41 -12.15 16.58
C ALA A 89 -8.88 -13.13 17.66
N ASN A 90 -7.78 -12.75 18.30
CA ASN A 90 -6.97 -13.52 19.25
C ASN A 90 -6.16 -14.68 18.64
N ASP A 91 -6.24 -14.95 17.33
CA ASP A 91 -5.33 -15.91 16.70
C ASP A 91 -3.90 -15.39 16.76
N LYS A 92 -2.95 -16.31 16.96
CA LYS A 92 -1.52 -15.98 16.97
C LYS A 92 -0.95 -16.02 15.56
N ILE A 93 -0.13 -15.02 15.24
CA ILE A 93 0.65 -14.97 14.03
C ILE A 93 2.14 -14.87 14.38
N ASN A 94 2.98 -15.48 13.55
CA ASN A 94 4.43 -15.32 13.64
C ASN A 94 4.90 -14.54 12.42
N PHE A 95 5.88 -13.65 12.58
CA PHE A 95 6.47 -12.94 11.45
C PHE A 95 7.93 -12.57 11.68
N LEU A 96 8.63 -12.27 10.59
CA LEU A 96 9.92 -11.60 10.58
C LEU A 96 9.72 -10.14 10.20
N GLY A 97 10.37 -9.20 10.89
CA GLY A 97 10.24 -7.80 10.54
C GLY A 97 10.99 -6.82 11.43
N PRO A 98 10.90 -5.51 11.12
CA PRO A 98 10.45 -5.02 9.81
C PRO A 98 11.46 -5.39 8.70
N LEU A 99 10.98 -5.44 7.45
CA LEU A 99 11.77 -5.76 6.26
C LEU A 99 11.47 -4.77 5.13
N GLY A 100 12.34 -4.72 4.13
CA GLY A 100 12.14 -3.92 2.93
C GLY A 100 12.83 -2.56 2.93
N PHE A 101 13.02 -2.05 1.71
CA PHE A 101 13.72 -0.79 1.41
C PHE A 101 12.84 0.20 0.65
N PHE A 102 11.56 -0.12 0.43
CA PHE A 102 10.61 0.75 -0.23
C PHE A 102 10.15 1.83 0.75
N LYS A 103 11.03 2.79 1.00
CA LYS A 103 10.80 3.96 1.86
C LYS A 103 10.95 5.23 1.03
N ILE A 104 10.42 6.33 1.55
CA ILE A 104 10.66 7.64 0.94
C ILE A 104 12.16 7.95 0.97
N SER A 105 12.75 8.22 -0.19
CA SER A 105 14.17 8.58 -0.33
C SER A 105 14.46 9.89 0.39
N ASP A 106 15.65 10.03 0.98
CA ASP A 106 16.09 11.32 1.53
C ASP A 106 16.12 12.43 0.47
N GLU A 107 16.39 12.07 -0.80
CA GLU A 107 16.36 12.99 -1.94
C GLU A 107 14.94 13.46 -2.29
N SER A 108 13.91 12.73 -1.83
CA SER A 108 12.49 13.08 -2.03
C SER A 108 11.99 14.14 -1.04
N LYS A 109 12.73 14.50 0.01
CA LYS A 109 12.24 15.37 1.10
C LYS A 109 11.62 16.69 0.63
N ASN A 110 12.16 17.30 -0.43
CA ASN A 110 11.72 18.58 -0.98
C ASN A 110 11.20 18.47 -2.43
N LYS A 111 10.81 17.27 -2.87
CA LYS A 111 10.34 17.00 -4.23
C LYS A 111 8.85 16.74 -4.24
N ASN A 112 8.18 17.06 -5.34
CA ASN A 112 6.80 16.60 -5.54
C ASN A 112 6.80 15.06 -5.58
N LEU A 113 5.84 14.44 -4.92
CA LEU A 113 5.73 12.99 -4.85
C LEU A 113 4.46 12.54 -5.54
N ILE A 114 4.59 11.56 -6.44
CA ILE A 114 3.44 10.94 -7.10
C ILE A 114 3.44 9.45 -6.75
N PHE A 115 2.42 9.04 -6.02
CA PHE A 115 2.16 7.67 -5.60
C PHE A 115 1.17 7.03 -6.58
N ILE A 116 1.49 5.84 -7.08
CA ILE A 116 0.69 5.13 -8.07
C ILE A 116 0.40 3.72 -7.60
N SER A 117 -0.87 3.41 -7.34
CA SER A 117 -1.24 2.07 -6.88
C SER A 117 -2.34 1.39 -7.69
N HIS A 118 -2.38 0.08 -7.54
CA HIS A 118 -3.48 -0.76 -7.97
C HIS A 118 -3.83 -1.76 -6.87
N GLY A 119 -5.11 -1.86 -6.52
CA GLY A 119 -5.60 -2.79 -5.50
C GLY A 119 -4.87 -2.64 -4.16
N VAL A 120 -4.42 -3.76 -3.58
CA VAL A 120 -3.73 -3.78 -2.28
C VAL A 120 -2.34 -3.14 -2.29
N GLY A 121 -1.82 -2.75 -3.46
CA GLY A 121 -0.61 -1.92 -3.55
C GLY A 121 -0.75 -0.55 -2.87
N ILE A 122 -1.96 -0.15 -2.49
CA ILE A 122 -2.20 1.04 -1.67
C ILE A 122 -1.69 0.90 -0.23
N ALA A 123 -1.48 -0.32 0.27
CA ALA A 123 -1.08 -0.59 1.65
C ALA A 123 0.15 0.21 2.12
N PRO A 124 1.32 0.15 1.45
CA PRO A 124 2.47 0.96 1.85
C PRO A 124 2.17 2.46 1.80
N PHE A 125 1.33 2.93 0.87
CA PHE A 125 1.01 4.35 0.73
C PHE A 125 0.06 4.87 1.81
N ARG A 126 -0.79 4.00 2.36
CA ARG A 126 -1.59 4.30 3.56
C ARG A 126 -0.71 4.51 4.80
N SER A 127 0.50 3.97 4.80
CA SER A 127 1.53 4.32 5.80
C SER A 127 2.30 5.58 5.41
N MET A 128 2.85 5.63 4.19
CA MET A 128 3.76 6.72 3.77
C MET A 128 3.10 8.10 3.72
N ILE A 129 1.94 8.21 3.07
CA ILE A 129 1.31 9.51 2.76
C ILE A 129 0.89 10.26 4.03
N PRO A 130 0.06 9.69 4.93
CA PRO A 130 -0.29 10.41 6.15
C PRO A 130 0.94 10.75 7.00
N TYR A 131 1.92 9.85 7.09
CA TYR A 131 3.17 10.11 7.80
C TYR A 131 3.89 11.36 7.25
N ILE A 132 4.21 11.42 5.96
CA ILE A 132 4.95 12.57 5.42
C ILE A 132 4.16 13.88 5.52
N LEU A 133 2.82 13.83 5.40
CA LEU A 133 1.96 15.02 5.53
C LEU A 133 1.94 15.53 6.98
N GLU A 134 1.84 14.63 7.96
CA GLU A 134 1.89 14.97 9.39
C GLU A 134 3.26 15.51 9.83
N TYR A 135 4.34 14.98 9.26
CA TYR A 135 5.71 15.43 9.50
C TYR A 135 6.17 16.57 8.59
N GLY A 136 5.23 17.27 7.94
CA GLY A 136 5.46 18.58 7.36
C GLY A 136 6.11 18.59 5.97
N HIS A 137 5.95 17.55 5.17
CA HIS A 137 6.33 17.59 3.75
C HIS A 137 5.54 18.69 3.01
N GLN A 138 6.25 19.72 2.52
CA GLN A 138 5.64 20.94 1.97
C GLN A 138 5.34 20.85 0.46
N ALA A 139 6.09 20.04 -0.28
CA ALA A 139 5.88 19.88 -1.73
C ALA A 139 4.57 19.13 -2.03
N LYS A 140 4.17 19.12 -3.31
CA LYS A 140 2.90 18.49 -3.71
C LYS A 140 3.00 16.97 -3.55
N VAL A 141 1.96 16.37 -2.99
CA VAL A 141 1.79 14.93 -2.89
C VAL A 141 0.54 14.54 -3.67
N THR A 142 0.67 13.63 -4.61
CA THR A 142 -0.45 13.13 -5.42
C THR A 142 -0.54 11.63 -5.28
N LEU A 143 -1.73 11.10 -5.03
CA LEU A 143 -2.04 9.68 -5.06
C LEU A 143 -2.94 9.37 -6.24
N LEU A 144 -2.50 8.48 -7.13
CA LEU A 144 -3.23 7.96 -8.28
C LEU A 144 -3.52 6.47 -8.05
N THR A 145 -4.79 6.09 -7.98
CA THR A 145 -5.17 4.69 -7.72
C THR A 145 -6.08 4.15 -8.80
N GLY A 146 -5.84 2.91 -9.22
CA GLY A 146 -6.73 2.20 -10.14
C GLY A 146 -7.38 0.98 -9.48
N TYR A 147 -8.70 0.85 -9.64
CA TYR A 147 -9.46 -0.32 -9.23
C TYR A 147 -10.30 -0.87 -10.38
N LYS A 148 -10.81 -2.10 -10.23
CA LYS A 148 -11.71 -2.68 -11.21
C LYS A 148 -13.07 -1.98 -11.17
N GLU A 149 -13.68 -2.01 -10.00
CA GLU A 149 -15.05 -1.54 -9.72
C GLU A 149 -15.12 -0.92 -8.31
N GLU A 150 -16.23 -0.26 -8.00
CA GLU A 150 -16.44 0.54 -6.78
C GLU A 150 -16.21 -0.27 -5.51
N GLU A 151 -16.69 -1.52 -5.46
CA GLU A 151 -16.57 -2.40 -4.30
C GLU A 151 -15.12 -2.77 -3.95
N ARG A 152 -14.18 -2.51 -4.87
CA ARG A 152 -12.74 -2.79 -4.66
C ARG A 152 -11.95 -1.59 -4.18
N ILE A 153 -12.55 -0.40 -4.12
CA ILE A 153 -11.86 0.80 -3.66
C ILE A 153 -11.53 0.61 -2.17
N LEU A 154 -10.25 0.78 -1.84
CA LEU A 154 -9.75 0.65 -0.46
C LEU A 154 -9.45 2.03 0.11
N TYR A 155 -9.84 2.25 1.37
CA TYR A 155 -9.50 3.45 2.16
C TYR A 155 -9.91 4.80 1.52
N ASN A 156 -10.97 4.79 0.69
CA ASN A 156 -11.42 5.96 -0.06
C ASN A 156 -11.66 7.18 0.83
N ASP A 157 -12.40 6.99 1.92
CA ASP A 157 -12.80 8.07 2.81
C ASP A 157 -11.58 8.62 3.57
N GLU A 158 -10.64 7.76 3.97
CA GLU A 158 -9.40 8.20 4.61
C GLU A 158 -8.59 9.14 3.70
N PHE A 159 -8.41 8.78 2.42
CA PHE A 159 -7.67 9.64 1.49
C PHE A 159 -8.45 10.91 1.10
N LYS A 160 -9.78 10.85 1.02
CA LYS A 160 -10.61 12.06 0.83
C LYS A 160 -10.52 13.02 2.01
N GLU A 161 -10.50 12.51 3.24
CA GLU A 161 -10.31 13.34 4.43
C GLU A 161 -8.91 13.95 4.48
N LEU A 162 -7.88 13.19 4.09
CA LEU A 162 -6.52 13.74 3.92
C LEU A 162 -6.48 14.86 2.88
N GLU A 163 -7.17 14.71 1.75
CA GLU A 163 -7.21 15.74 0.69
C GLU A 163 -7.91 17.02 1.17
N LYS A 164 -8.97 16.91 1.98
CA LYS A 164 -9.61 18.06 2.62
C LYS A 164 -8.69 18.74 3.63
N LYS A 165 -7.94 17.95 4.41
CA LYS A 165 -7.07 18.43 5.49
C LYS A 165 -5.79 19.11 4.96
N TYR A 166 -5.16 18.56 3.94
CA TYR A 166 -3.86 18.99 3.45
C TYR A 166 -3.96 19.58 2.03
N LYS A 167 -3.77 20.90 1.92
CA LYS A 167 -3.86 21.63 0.63
C LYS A 167 -2.86 21.16 -0.43
N ASN A 168 -1.73 20.59 -0.02
CA ASN A 168 -0.70 20.06 -0.91
C ASN A 168 -0.91 18.58 -1.26
N PHE A 169 -1.97 17.92 -0.77
CA PHE A 169 -2.32 16.55 -1.14
C PHE A 169 -3.45 16.53 -2.16
N LYS A 170 -3.35 15.62 -3.14
CA LYS A 170 -4.41 15.31 -4.11
C LYS A 170 -4.61 13.80 -4.27
N TYR A 171 -5.86 13.38 -4.33
CA TYR A 171 -6.24 11.98 -4.48
C TYR A 171 -7.13 11.77 -5.69
N TYR A 172 -6.68 10.91 -6.60
CA TYR A 172 -7.40 10.52 -7.80
C TYR A 172 -7.59 9.00 -7.83
N SER A 173 -8.83 8.57 -8.05
CA SER A 173 -9.19 7.17 -8.22
C SER A 173 -9.92 6.97 -9.54
N ILE A 174 -9.51 5.95 -10.29
CA ILE A 174 -10.12 5.57 -11.57
C ILE A 174 -10.57 4.11 -11.54
N LEU A 175 -11.70 3.82 -12.20
CA LEU A 175 -12.26 2.48 -12.32
C LEU A 175 -12.18 2.00 -13.77
N SER A 176 -11.75 0.76 -13.97
CA SER A 176 -11.68 0.19 -15.33
C SER A 176 -13.00 -0.40 -15.81
N GLU A 177 -13.84 -0.86 -14.89
CA GLU A 177 -15.12 -1.52 -15.11
C GLU A 177 -16.11 -1.12 -13.99
N PRO A 178 -16.58 0.14 -13.93
CA PRO A 178 -17.53 0.57 -12.90
C PRO A 178 -18.88 -0.13 -13.04
N ILE A 179 -19.52 -0.45 -11.91
CA ILE A 179 -20.86 -1.03 -11.85
C ILE A 179 -21.90 0.05 -12.19
N ASN A 180 -21.70 1.27 -11.67
CA ASN A 180 -22.59 2.40 -11.91
C ASN A 180 -21.92 3.39 -12.86
N ASN A 181 -22.03 3.13 -14.16
CA ASN A 181 -21.49 4.05 -15.15
C ASN A 181 -22.45 5.23 -15.39
N THR A 182 -22.06 6.41 -14.93
CA THR A 182 -22.68 7.68 -15.36
C THR A 182 -21.79 8.33 -16.42
N GLU A 183 -22.38 9.02 -17.41
CA GLU A 183 -21.66 9.64 -18.54
C GLU A 183 -20.48 10.57 -18.14
N ASN A 184 -20.42 11.02 -16.88
CA ASN A 184 -19.39 11.92 -16.36
C ASN A 184 -18.21 11.22 -15.65
N ASN A 185 -18.23 9.90 -15.46
CA ASN A 185 -17.14 9.21 -14.78
C ASN A 185 -16.02 8.86 -15.76
N GLU A 186 -14.79 9.28 -15.46
CA GLU A 186 -13.62 8.84 -16.21
C GLU A 186 -13.41 7.34 -16.00
N ILE A 187 -13.58 6.55 -17.06
CA ILE A 187 -13.35 5.10 -17.07
C ILE A 187 -11.98 4.82 -17.65
N GLY A 188 -11.17 4.03 -16.95
CA GLY A 188 -9.86 3.65 -17.44
C GLY A 188 -9.01 2.96 -16.40
N ARG A 189 -7.73 2.85 -16.71
CA ARG A 189 -6.72 2.30 -15.80
C ARG A 189 -5.86 3.43 -15.26
N VAL A 190 -5.17 3.19 -14.14
CA VAL A 190 -4.32 4.20 -13.48
C VAL A 190 -3.29 4.83 -14.41
N GLN A 191 -2.85 4.12 -15.45
CA GLN A 191 -1.99 4.63 -16.53
C GLN A 191 -2.52 5.91 -17.18
N GLN A 192 -3.83 6.08 -17.28
CA GLN A 192 -4.45 7.29 -17.83
C GLN A 192 -4.26 8.48 -16.89
N LEU A 193 -4.52 8.28 -15.58
CA LEU A 193 -4.22 9.29 -14.56
C LEU A 193 -2.73 9.65 -14.57
N VAL A 194 -1.83 8.66 -14.74
CA VAL A 194 -0.39 8.90 -14.83
C VAL A 194 -0.07 9.83 -15.99
N LYS A 195 -0.55 9.55 -17.21
CA LYS A 195 -0.32 10.39 -18.39
C LYS A 195 -0.76 11.84 -18.17
N ASN A 196 -1.88 12.04 -17.47
CA ASN A 196 -2.42 13.38 -17.18
C ASN A 196 -1.67 14.12 -16.06
N ASN A 197 -0.80 13.44 -15.30
CA ASN A 197 -0.13 13.98 -14.12
C ASN A 197 1.40 13.84 -14.20
N ILE A 198 1.98 13.67 -15.39
CA ILE A 198 3.43 13.63 -15.55
C ILE A 198 4.05 14.96 -15.10
N ASN A 199 5.01 14.86 -14.20
CA ASN A 199 5.83 15.95 -13.71
C ASN A 199 7.31 15.53 -13.72
N LYS A 200 8.14 16.22 -14.51
CA LYS A 200 9.57 15.91 -14.69
C LYS A 200 10.41 16.13 -13.42
N GLU A 201 9.91 16.92 -12.47
CA GLU A 201 10.59 17.22 -11.21
C GLU A 201 10.12 16.34 -10.04
N ALA A 202 9.13 15.48 -10.28
CA ALA A 202 8.57 14.62 -9.25
C ALA A 202 9.35 13.31 -9.07
N HIS A 203 9.27 12.75 -7.87
CA HIS A 203 9.67 11.38 -7.59
C HIS A 203 8.42 10.48 -7.54
N TYR A 204 8.52 9.31 -8.14
CA TYR A 204 7.40 8.41 -8.37
C TYR A 204 7.53 7.15 -7.52
N TYR A 205 6.47 6.79 -6.80
CA TYR A 205 6.40 5.58 -5.97
C TYR A 205 5.29 4.69 -6.50
N LEU A 206 5.62 3.48 -6.95
CA LEU A 206 4.70 2.57 -7.61
C LEU A 206 4.51 1.30 -6.78
N CYS A 207 3.28 0.89 -6.53
CA CYS A 207 3.02 -0.38 -5.85
C CYS A 207 1.74 -1.04 -6.36
N GLY A 208 1.82 -2.30 -6.78
CA GLY A 208 0.67 -3.02 -7.29
C GLY A 208 1.03 -4.28 -8.08
N LEU A 209 0.11 -4.72 -8.94
CA LEU A 209 0.34 -5.82 -9.88
C LEU A 209 1.57 -5.52 -10.74
N LYS A 210 2.39 -6.55 -10.97
CA LYS A 210 3.59 -6.46 -11.81
C LYS A 210 3.33 -5.82 -13.18
N GLU A 211 2.25 -6.21 -13.86
CA GLU A 211 1.85 -5.65 -15.15
C GLU A 211 1.59 -4.13 -15.07
N MET A 212 0.87 -3.68 -14.04
CA MET A 212 0.60 -2.25 -13.84
C MET A 212 1.90 -1.49 -13.58
N VAL A 213 2.74 -1.97 -12.67
CA VAL A 213 4.00 -1.31 -12.30
C VAL A 213 4.94 -1.21 -13.50
N ASP A 214 5.08 -2.30 -14.27
CA ASP A 214 5.96 -2.31 -15.45
C ASP A 214 5.41 -1.41 -16.57
N SER A 215 4.10 -1.38 -16.77
CA SER A 215 3.42 -0.47 -17.71
C SER A 215 3.59 1.01 -17.33
N VAL A 216 3.37 1.38 -16.07
CA VAL A 216 3.54 2.76 -15.60
C VAL A 216 5.00 3.18 -15.69
N ARG A 217 5.95 2.32 -15.31
CA ARG A 217 7.38 2.61 -15.47
C ARG A 217 7.74 2.91 -16.92
N ALA A 218 7.24 2.12 -17.88
CA ALA A 218 7.46 2.38 -19.30
C ALA A 218 6.88 3.74 -19.75
N ILE A 219 5.69 4.10 -19.27
CA ILE A 219 5.09 5.43 -19.53
C ILE A 219 6.00 6.54 -19.02
N LEU A 220 6.48 6.43 -17.77
CA LEU A 220 7.33 7.45 -17.16
C LEU A 220 8.67 7.61 -17.90
N VAL A 221 9.33 6.51 -18.22
CA VAL A 221 10.61 6.54 -18.96
C VAL A 221 10.43 7.12 -20.36
N ASN A 222 9.36 6.77 -21.07
CA ASN A 222 9.04 7.34 -22.38
C ASN A 222 8.70 8.85 -22.34
N ASN A 223 8.50 9.41 -21.15
CA ASN A 223 8.28 10.83 -20.92
C ASN A 223 9.47 11.48 -20.17
N ASP A 224 10.67 10.93 -20.36
CA ASP A 224 11.95 11.44 -19.86
C ASP A 224 12.08 11.48 -18.34
N ILE A 225 11.32 10.67 -17.59
CA ILE A 225 11.54 10.52 -16.16
C ILE A 225 12.73 9.59 -15.94
N GLU A 226 13.76 10.10 -15.28
CA GLU A 226 14.94 9.32 -14.94
C GLU A 226 14.59 8.15 -14.01
N MET A 227 15.13 6.96 -14.31
CA MET A 227 14.90 5.73 -13.54
C MET A 227 15.23 5.88 -12.05
N LYS A 228 16.21 6.72 -11.69
CA LYS A 228 16.59 6.98 -10.28
C LYS A 228 15.46 7.67 -9.48
N ASN A 229 14.52 8.32 -10.16
CA ASN A 229 13.37 8.99 -9.55
C ASN A 229 12.13 8.08 -9.47
N ILE A 230 12.25 6.81 -9.88
CA ILE A 230 11.15 5.84 -9.96
C ILE A 230 11.42 4.69 -8.97
N PHE A 231 10.68 4.68 -7.87
CA PHE A 231 10.75 3.68 -6.81
C PHE A 231 9.56 2.72 -6.94
N SER A 232 9.75 1.42 -6.78
CA SER A 232 8.63 0.49 -6.94
C SER A 232 8.73 -0.80 -6.14
N GLU A 233 7.58 -1.29 -5.67
CA GLU A 233 7.34 -2.67 -5.29
C GLU A 233 6.28 -3.30 -6.17
N LYS A 234 6.35 -4.61 -6.38
CA LYS A 234 5.41 -5.34 -7.21
C LYS A 234 5.10 -6.69 -6.58
N TYR A 235 3.85 -7.12 -6.72
CA TYR A 235 3.44 -8.48 -6.43
C TYR A 235 2.96 -9.16 -7.72
N ASP A 236 3.11 -10.47 -7.73
CA ASP A 236 2.62 -11.34 -8.80
C ASP A 236 1.12 -11.62 -8.65
#